data_AF-A0AAU5IIW9-F1
#
_entry.id   AF-A0AAU5IIW9-F1
#
_cell.length_a   1.000
_cell.length_b   1.000
_cell.length_c   1.000
_cell.angle_alpha   90.00
_cell.angle_beta   90.00
_cell.angle_gamma   90.00
#
_symmetry.space_group_name_H-M   'P 1'
#
loop_
_entity.id
_entity.type
_entity.pdbx_description
1 polymer ?
#
loop_
_entity_poly.entity_id
_entity_poly.type
_entity_poly.pdbx_seq_one_letter_code
_entity_poly.pdbx_strand_id
1 'polypeptide(L)'
;MAARHRRHRTALAITTALLTATAAAGCGAIDKAIGCVQTADAIATSVDNLQQAVTDASNDPSQASEALDDIEKELGDLGDKTDNADLGKAVDDLRDGVGNVRDSIDKGDDTPDITPVTDAAKEIGKVCTP
;
A
#
# COMPACT_ATOMS: atom_id res chain seq x y z
N MET A 1 -33.40 -19.39 16.92
CA MET A 1 -32.86 -19.30 15.54
C MET A 1 -31.42 -18.85 15.66
N ALA A 2 -30.45 -19.68 15.26
CA ALA A 2 -29.02 -19.38 15.39
C ALA A 2 -28.49 -18.76 14.10
N ALA A 3 -27.99 -17.53 14.17
CA ALA A 3 -27.43 -16.82 13.03
C ALA A 3 -26.08 -17.45 12.64
N ARG A 4 -26.04 -18.11 11.49
CA ARG A 4 -24.83 -18.68 10.89
C ARG A 4 -23.99 -17.53 10.31
N HIS A 5 -22.99 -17.09 11.06
CA HIS A 5 -21.97 -16.16 10.59
C HIS A 5 -21.14 -16.85 9.49
N ARG A 6 -21.43 -16.51 8.24
CA ARG A 6 -20.80 -17.07 7.04
C ARG A 6 -19.47 -16.34 6.86
N ARG A 7 -18.38 -16.91 7.39
CA ARG A 7 -17.01 -16.42 7.18
C ARG A 7 -16.65 -16.55 5.70
N HIS A 8 -16.75 -15.44 4.98
CA HIS A 8 -16.21 -15.32 3.62
C HIS A 8 -14.69 -15.28 3.73
N ARG A 9 -14.04 -16.42 3.51
CA ARG A 9 -12.60 -16.49 3.28
C ARG A 9 -12.35 -16.12 1.84
N THR A 10 -12.04 -14.86 1.58
CA THR A 10 -11.47 -14.39 0.32
C THR A 10 -10.05 -14.93 0.22
N ALA A 11 -9.87 -16.00 -0.54
CA ALA A 11 -8.54 -16.48 -0.90
C ALA A 11 -8.00 -15.60 -2.03
N LEU A 12 -7.01 -14.75 -1.74
CA LEU A 12 -6.28 -14.00 -2.75
C LEU A 12 -5.34 -14.97 -3.49
N ALA A 13 -5.51 -15.09 -4.80
CA ALA A 13 -4.62 -15.87 -5.66
C ALA A 13 -3.41 -15.00 -6.05
N ILE A 14 -2.21 -15.42 -5.63
CA ILE A 14 -0.95 -14.77 -6.02
C ILE A 14 -0.53 -15.35 -7.38
N THR A 15 -0.62 -14.55 -8.45
CA THR A 15 -0.10 -14.90 -9.77
C THR A 15 1.37 -14.52 -9.87
N THR A 16 2.25 -15.51 -9.98
CA THR A 16 3.69 -15.30 -10.23
C THR A 16 3.93 -15.02 -11.72
N ALA A 17 4.32 -13.80 -12.05
CA ALA A 17 4.78 -13.44 -13.39
C ALA A 17 6.25 -13.88 -13.59
N LEU A 18 6.54 -14.59 -14.68
CA LEU A 18 7.90 -14.95 -15.11
C LEU A 18 8.46 -13.81 -15.99
N LEU A 19 9.55 -13.18 -15.56
CA LEU A 19 10.19 -12.09 -16.30
C LEU A 19 11.26 -12.60 -17.29
N THR A 20 11.05 -12.36 -18.57
CA THR A 20 12.08 -12.39 -19.62
C THR A 20 12.72 -11.01 -19.75
N ALA A 21 13.79 -10.74 -18.99
CA ALA A 21 14.53 -9.49 -19.08
C ALA A 21 15.47 -9.50 -20.31
N THR A 22 15.17 -8.67 -21.32
CA THR A 22 16.14 -8.33 -22.37
C THR A 22 17.06 -7.23 -21.84
N ALA A 23 18.18 -7.64 -21.27
CA ALA A 23 19.12 -6.75 -20.57
C ALA A 23 19.90 -5.85 -21.55
N ALA A 24 19.45 -4.60 -21.69
CA ALA A 24 20.25 -3.50 -22.24
C ALA A 24 20.37 -2.30 -21.27
N ALA A 25 19.86 -2.43 -20.04
CA ALA A 25 20.00 -1.42 -19.00
C ALA A 25 21.18 -1.77 -18.07
N GLY A 26 22.10 -0.83 -17.87
CA GLY A 26 23.21 -1.00 -16.93
C GLY A 26 22.72 -1.17 -15.48
N CYS A 27 23.58 -1.70 -14.61
CA CYS A 27 23.24 -2.09 -13.24
C CYS A 27 22.51 -1.01 -12.41
N GLY A 28 22.75 0.29 -12.67
CA GLY A 28 22.05 1.36 -11.94
C GLY A 28 20.52 1.40 -12.13
N ALA A 29 20.00 0.92 -13.25
CA ALA A 29 18.56 0.77 -13.44
C ALA A 29 18.01 -0.45 -12.66
N ILE A 30 18.83 -1.50 -12.50
CA ILE A 30 18.50 -2.69 -11.72
C ILE A 30 18.50 -2.35 -10.22
N ASP A 31 19.48 -1.59 -9.73
CA ASP A 31 19.54 -1.13 -8.34
C ASP A 31 18.33 -0.25 -7.99
N LYS A 32 17.94 0.67 -8.88
CA LYS A 32 16.70 1.47 -8.72
C LYS A 32 15.44 0.60 -8.77
N ALA A 33 15.37 -0.37 -9.68
CA ALA A 33 14.23 -1.29 -9.77
C ALA A 33 14.09 -2.14 -8.49
N ILE A 34 15.20 -2.67 -7.97
CA ILE A 34 15.22 -3.43 -6.72
C ILE A 34 14.81 -2.54 -5.53
N GLY A 35 15.27 -1.28 -5.49
CA GLY A 35 14.84 -0.30 -4.49
C GLY A 35 13.35 0.02 -4.56
N CYS A 36 12.80 0.15 -5.78
CA CYS A 36 11.37 0.36 -6.03
C CYS A 36 10.56 -0.83 -5.52
N VAL A 37 10.95 -2.06 -5.87
CA VAL A 37 10.25 -3.28 -5.45
C VAL A 37 10.27 -3.45 -3.93
N GLN A 38 11.42 -3.26 -3.27
CA GLN A 38 11.51 -3.37 -1.81
C GLN A 38 10.62 -2.36 -1.10
N THR A 39 10.59 -1.12 -1.57
CA THR A 39 9.73 -0.10 -0.96
C THR A 39 8.26 -0.31 -1.31
N ALA A 40 7.92 -0.77 -2.51
CA ALA A 40 6.56 -1.16 -2.86
C ALA A 40 6.03 -2.33 -2.00
N ASP A 41 6.89 -3.30 -1.68
CA ASP A 41 6.57 -4.42 -0.80
C ASP A 41 6.37 -3.98 0.66
N ALA A 42 7.20 -3.06 1.14
CA ALA A 42 7.02 -2.43 2.44
C ALA A 42 5.67 -1.68 2.52
N ILE A 43 5.34 -0.86 1.52
CA ILE A 43 4.06 -0.18 1.41
C ILE A 43 2.89 -1.17 1.41
N ALA A 44 2.99 -2.26 0.63
CA ALA A 44 1.95 -3.29 0.61
C ALA A 44 1.73 -3.92 2.01
N THR A 45 2.82 -4.17 2.74
CA THR A 45 2.77 -4.67 4.12
C THR A 45 2.11 -3.65 5.06
N SER A 46 2.48 -2.38 4.97
CA SER A 46 1.91 -1.31 5.80
C SER A 46 0.43 -1.07 5.50
N VAL A 47 0.00 -1.22 4.24
CA VAL A 47 -1.43 -1.18 3.85
C VAL A 47 -2.20 -2.41 4.35
N ASP A 48 -1.59 -3.59 4.38
CA ASP A 48 -2.20 -4.78 5.01
C ASP A 48 -2.34 -4.60 6.53
N ASN A 49 -1.33 -4.01 7.20
CA ASN A 49 -1.41 -3.65 8.60
C ASN A 49 -2.52 -2.62 8.85
N LEU A 50 -2.66 -1.61 7.98
CA LEU A 50 -3.76 -0.65 8.05
C LEU A 50 -5.12 -1.32 7.89
N GLN A 51 -5.30 -2.21 6.90
CA GLN A 51 -6.54 -2.96 6.71
C GLN A 51 -6.92 -3.76 7.97
N GLN A 52 -5.94 -4.38 8.60
CA GLN A 52 -6.14 -5.14 9.83
C GLN A 52 -6.49 -4.22 11.01
N ALA A 53 -5.74 -3.12 11.17
CA ALA A 53 -5.99 -2.13 12.21
C ALA A 53 -7.36 -1.45 12.07
N VAL A 54 -7.80 -1.14 10.85
CA VAL A 54 -9.15 -0.60 10.57
C VAL A 54 -10.23 -1.64 10.86
N THR A 55 -10.00 -2.91 10.56
CA THR A 55 -10.94 -4.00 10.93
C THR A 55 -11.08 -4.14 12.45
N ASP A 56 -9.99 -3.87 13.19
CA ASP A 56 -9.95 -3.92 14.64
C ASP A 56 -10.15 -2.53 15.31
N ALA A 57 -10.40 -1.47 14.53
CA ALA A 57 -10.35 -0.06 14.98
C ALA A 57 -11.36 0.28 16.07
N SER A 58 -12.47 -0.45 16.15
CA SER A 58 -13.42 -0.33 17.27
C SER A 58 -12.79 -0.62 18.64
N ASN A 59 -11.62 -1.28 18.68
CA ASN A 59 -10.89 -1.56 19.91
C ASN A 59 -9.77 -0.54 20.18
N ASP A 60 -9.05 -0.09 19.15
CA ASP A 60 -7.94 0.86 19.29
C ASP A 60 -7.67 1.61 17.97
N PRO A 61 -8.18 2.84 17.79
CA PRO A 61 -7.95 3.64 16.58
C PRO A 61 -6.50 4.11 16.42
N SER A 62 -5.68 4.06 17.48
CA SER A 62 -4.28 4.50 17.40
C SER A 62 -3.41 3.58 16.53
N GLN A 63 -3.76 2.29 16.43
CA GLN A 63 -3.07 1.34 15.56
C GLN A 63 -3.25 1.67 14.07
N ALA A 64 -4.41 2.20 13.69
CA ALA A 64 -4.65 2.64 12.33
C ALA A 64 -3.82 3.89 12.01
N SER A 65 -3.71 4.83 12.96
CA SER A 65 -2.85 6.01 12.83
C SER A 65 -1.37 5.64 12.69
N GLU A 66 -0.86 4.68 13.47
CA GLU A 66 0.53 4.23 13.39
C GLU A 66 0.84 3.58 12.03
N ALA A 67 -0.06 2.74 11.52
CA ALA A 67 0.07 2.15 10.18
C ALA A 67 0.07 3.22 9.08
N LEU A 68 -0.72 4.29 9.21
CA LEU A 68 -0.75 5.41 8.27
C LEU A 68 0.57 6.21 8.30
N ASP A 69 1.14 6.43 9.49
CA ASP A 69 2.43 7.11 9.64
C ASP A 69 3.58 6.28 9.04
N ASP A 70 3.55 4.95 9.18
CA ASP A 70 4.50 4.04 8.53
C ASP A 70 4.41 4.11 7.00
N ILE A 71 3.20 4.12 6.44
CA ILE A 71 2.97 4.31 4.99
C ILE A 71 3.57 5.65 4.52
N GLU A 72 3.30 6.76 5.23
CA GLU A 72 3.84 8.09 4.85
C GLU A 72 5.37 8.12 4.84
N LYS A 73 5.99 7.45 5.83
CA LYS A 73 7.43 7.35 5.92
C LYS A 73 8.02 6.56 4.75
N GLU A 74 7.44 5.41 4.42
CA GLU A 74 7.86 4.59 3.29
C GLU A 74 7.70 5.31 1.95
N LEU A 75 6.66 6.13 1.82
CA LEU A 75 6.43 6.96 0.63
C LEU A 75 7.48 8.05 0.45
N GLY A 76 7.90 8.70 1.54
CA GLY A 76 9.02 9.64 1.51
C GLY A 76 10.30 8.97 1.00
N ASP A 77 10.58 7.77 1.52
CA ASP A 77 11.73 6.96 1.12
C ASP A 77 11.66 6.44 -0.33
N LEU A 78 10.46 6.35 -0.93
CA LEU A 78 10.26 5.91 -2.32
C LEU A 78 10.50 7.06 -3.31
N GLY A 79 9.95 8.24 -3.02
CA GLY A 79 10.08 9.42 -3.87
C GLY A 79 11.54 9.80 -4.12
N ASP A 80 12.40 9.62 -3.12
CA ASP A 80 13.84 9.92 -3.23
C ASP A 80 14.64 8.90 -4.07
N LYS A 81 14.08 7.72 -4.35
CA LYS A 81 14.79 6.62 -5.04
C LYS A 81 14.49 6.53 -6.54
N THR A 82 13.55 7.32 -7.05
CA THR A 82 13.01 7.16 -8.40
C THR A 82 12.63 8.48 -9.06
N ASP A 83 12.87 8.58 -10.38
CA ASP A 83 12.55 9.77 -11.18
C ASP A 83 11.31 9.53 -12.08
N ASN A 84 10.53 8.48 -11.79
CA ASN A 84 9.38 8.09 -12.62
C ASN A 84 8.13 8.92 -12.28
N ALA A 85 7.62 9.67 -13.26
CA ALA A 85 6.44 10.52 -13.10
C ALA A 85 5.16 9.72 -12.75
N ASP A 86 5.01 8.51 -13.31
CA ASP A 86 3.86 7.65 -13.00
C ASP A 86 3.93 7.15 -11.55
N LEU A 87 5.14 6.91 -11.06
CA LEU A 87 5.37 6.54 -9.67
C LEU A 87 5.11 7.73 -8.73
N GLY A 88 5.58 8.92 -9.09
CA GLY A 88 5.28 10.14 -8.33
C GLY A 88 3.78 10.37 -8.19
N LYS A 89 3.02 10.18 -9.29
CA LYS A 89 1.55 10.26 -9.24
C LYS A 89 0.94 9.19 -8.33
N ALA A 90 1.39 7.95 -8.41
CA ALA A 90 0.89 6.87 -7.55
C ALA A 90 1.23 7.10 -6.07
N VAL A 91 2.40 7.69 -5.78
CA VAL A 91 2.81 8.12 -4.44
C VAL A 91 1.90 9.25 -3.94
N ASP A 92 1.64 10.26 -4.75
CA ASP A 92 0.73 11.37 -4.39
C ASP A 92 -0.70 10.86 -4.15
N ASP A 93 -1.23 10.01 -5.02
CA ASP A 93 -2.54 9.37 -4.86
C ASP A 93 -2.61 8.57 -3.54
N LEU A 94 -1.52 7.88 -3.15
CA LEU A 94 -1.45 7.15 -1.89
C LEU A 94 -1.40 8.08 -0.68
N ARG A 95 -0.63 9.18 -0.73
CA ARG A 95 -0.59 10.19 0.32
C ARG A 95 -1.94 10.84 0.56
N ASP A 96 -2.65 11.17 -0.51
CA ASP A 96 -4.01 11.73 -0.43
C ASP A 96 -4.99 10.71 0.17
N GLY A 97 -4.87 9.43 -0.21
CA GLY A 97 -5.63 8.34 0.38
C GLY A 97 -5.39 8.22 1.89
N VAL A 98 -4.12 8.23 2.31
CA VAL A 98 -3.73 8.17 3.73
C VAL A 98 -4.30 9.36 4.50
N GLY A 99 -4.16 10.57 3.97
CA GLY A 99 -4.73 11.78 4.56
C GLY A 99 -6.24 11.68 4.79
N ASN A 100 -6.98 11.19 3.78
CA ASN A 100 -8.44 11.01 3.89
C ASN A 100 -8.84 9.98 4.95
N VAL A 101 -8.08 8.90 5.11
CA VAL A 101 -8.33 7.88 6.14
C VAL A 101 -8.08 8.47 7.54
N ARG A 102 -6.95 9.18 7.73
CA ARG A 102 -6.64 9.89 8.99
C ARG A 102 -7.76 10.86 9.35
N ASP A 103 -8.17 11.68 8.38
CA ASP A 103 -9.24 12.65 8.53
C ASP A 103 -10.59 12.00 8.93
N SER A 104 -10.85 10.78 8.46
CA SER A 104 -12.08 10.04 8.76
C SER A 104 -12.03 9.49 10.20
N ILE A 105 -10.88 8.91 10.59
CA ILE A 105 -10.63 8.44 11.97
C ILE A 105 -10.75 9.60 12.96
N ASP A 106 -10.14 10.76 12.67
CA ASP A 106 -10.19 11.95 13.53
C ASP A 106 -11.61 12.52 13.69
N LYS A 107 -12.48 12.29 12.70
CA LYS A 107 -13.91 12.67 12.74
C LYS A 107 -14.77 11.62 13.46
N GLY A 108 -14.19 10.53 13.93
CA GLY A 108 -14.87 9.45 14.65
C GLY A 108 -15.53 8.42 13.73
N ASP A 109 -15.05 8.27 12.50
CA ASP A 109 -15.44 7.13 11.65
C ASP A 109 -14.69 5.87 12.11
N ASP A 110 -15.45 4.90 12.64
CA ASP A 110 -14.91 3.61 13.08
C ASP A 110 -14.61 2.65 11.90
N THR A 111 -15.03 3.02 10.68
CA THR A 111 -14.88 2.21 9.46
C THR A 111 -14.46 3.06 8.25
N PRO A 112 -13.32 3.76 8.31
CA PRO A 112 -12.88 4.63 7.23
C PRO A 112 -12.69 3.84 5.92
N ASP A 113 -13.00 4.47 4.79
CA ASP A 113 -12.76 3.88 3.47
C ASP A 113 -11.27 3.90 3.11
N ILE A 114 -10.67 2.72 3.10
CA ILE A 114 -9.25 2.49 2.74
C ILE A 114 -9.06 2.04 1.29
N THR A 115 -10.12 2.00 0.49
CA THR A 115 -10.03 1.64 -0.94
C THR A 115 -9.05 2.54 -1.69
N PRO A 116 -9.04 3.88 -1.51
CA PRO A 116 -8.08 4.76 -2.19
C PRO A 116 -6.62 4.41 -1.86
N VAL A 117 -6.33 4.06 -0.61
CA VAL A 117 -5.00 3.64 -0.15
C VAL A 117 -4.59 2.34 -0.83
N THR A 118 -5.49 1.35 -0.83
CA THR A 118 -5.23 0.02 -1.40
C THR A 118 -5.01 0.10 -2.91
N ASP A 119 -5.78 0.91 -3.62
CA ASP A 119 -5.67 1.06 -5.07
C ASP A 119 -4.38 1.78 -5.48
N ALA A 120 -3.99 2.84 -4.76
CA ALA A 120 -2.75 3.55 -5.03
C ALA A 120 -1.52 2.67 -4.74
N ALA A 121 -1.52 1.89 -3.66
CA ALA A 121 -0.46 0.92 -3.37
C ALA A 121 -0.31 -0.14 -4.48
N LYS A 122 -1.42 -0.60 -5.06
CA LYS A 122 -1.39 -1.50 -6.22
C LYS A 122 -0.78 -0.84 -7.46
N GLU A 123 -1.10 0.42 -7.72
CA GLU A 123 -0.48 1.17 -8.83
C GLU A 123 1.02 1.34 -8.61
N ILE A 124 1.48 1.65 -7.39
CA ILE A 124 2.91 1.67 -7.04
C ILE A 124 3.57 0.33 -7.36
N GLY A 125 2.98 -0.79 -6.94
CA GLY A 125 3.49 -2.12 -7.23
C GLY A 125 3.58 -2.43 -8.73
N LYS A 126 2.59 -1.98 -9.52
CA LYS A 126 2.60 -2.13 -10.99
C LYS A 126 3.72 -1.32 -11.63
N VAL A 127 3.94 -0.09 -11.18
CA VAL A 127 4.98 0.78 -11.73
C VAL A 127 6.38 0.31 -11.33
N CYS A 128 6.52 -0.28 -10.14
CA CYS A 128 7.78 -0.84 -9.65
C CYS A 128 8.13 -2.22 -10.21
N THR A 129 7.19 -2.92 -10.87
CA THR A 129 7.43 -4.24 -11.46
C THR A 129 7.69 -4.10 -12.97
N PRO A 130 8.87 -4.50 -13.47
CA PRO A 130 9.19 -4.43 -14.91
C PRO A 130 8.52 -5.51 -15.77
#